data_AF-A0A3D3UW59-F1
#
_entry.id   AF-A0A3D3UW59-F1
#
_cell.length_a   1.000
_cell.length_b   1.000
_cell.length_c   1.000
_cell.angle_alpha   90.00
_cell.angle_beta   90.00
_cell.angle_gamma   90.00
#
_symmetry.space_group_name_H-M   'P 1'
#
loop_
_entity.id
_entity.type
_entity.pdbx_description
1 polymer ?
#
loop_
_entity_poly.entity_id
_entity_poly.type
_entity_poly.pdbx_seq_one_letter_code
_entity_poly.pdbx_strand_id
1 'polypeptide(L)'
;MEKKRRLSGFVAWNVLCSVIMTSSVALDSQAASQSEQPIKYELKLEGEDIRLLVLQSGNEKQTFEEPGKSIMLEPGTYKISQLLLKSGLVHFPSRGGTPLGPIQVGPDEPAFLKAGGPLEQRIIVQRKGQLLTMDYRLVGAAGEGYRFERVHRPAFTIYKGDKEIASDKFQFG
;
A
#
# COMPACT_ATOMS: atom_id res chain seq x y z
N MET A 1 16.35 36.98 -61.99
CA MET A 1 16.18 38.45 -62.00
C MET A 1 15.40 38.84 -60.75
N GLU A 2 16.08 39.26 -59.67
CA GLU A 2 16.51 40.65 -59.41
C GLU A 2 15.39 41.44 -58.69
N LYS A 3 15.37 41.46 -57.34
CA LYS A 3 16.02 42.41 -56.41
C LYS A 3 15.22 43.71 -56.20
N LYS A 4 14.79 43.96 -54.95
CA LYS A 4 14.80 45.24 -54.18
C LYS A 4 13.73 45.16 -53.08
N ARG A 5 14.11 45.11 -51.80
CA ARG A 5 14.59 46.18 -50.88
C ARG A 5 13.47 47.10 -50.36
N ARG A 6 13.40 47.08 -49.03
CA ARG A 6 12.67 47.93 -48.06
C ARG A 6 12.75 49.43 -48.33
N LEU A 7 11.77 50.19 -47.83
CA LEU A 7 11.88 51.45 -47.05
C LEU A 7 10.45 51.96 -46.77
N SER A 8 9.99 51.92 -45.52
CA SER A 8 9.88 53.06 -44.59
C SER A 8 8.92 54.16 -45.05
N GLY A 9 7.85 54.34 -44.30
CA GLY A 9 6.98 55.51 -44.36
C GLY A 9 6.45 55.83 -42.97
N PHE A 10 7.21 56.64 -42.23
CA PHE A 10 6.77 57.38 -41.06
C PHE A 10 5.80 58.47 -41.53
N VAL A 11 4.58 58.51 -41.01
CA VAL A 11 3.80 59.76 -40.95
C VAL A 11 3.19 59.85 -39.56
N ALA A 12 3.77 60.75 -38.78
CA ALA A 12 3.21 61.23 -37.53
C ALA A 12 2.05 62.19 -37.84
N TRP A 13 0.89 61.94 -37.24
CA TRP A 13 -0.14 62.96 -37.08
C TRP A 13 -0.43 63.08 -35.58
N ASN A 14 -0.16 64.26 -35.04
CA ASN A 14 -0.48 64.63 -33.66
C ASN A 14 -1.78 65.43 -33.60
N VAL A 15 -2.32 65.53 -32.38
CA VAL A 15 -3.39 66.41 -31.88
C VAL A 15 -4.81 65.87 -32.20
N LEU A 16 -5.68 65.54 -31.23
CA LEU A 16 -6.24 66.39 -30.19
C LEU A 16 -6.93 65.58 -29.07
N CYS A 17 -6.99 66.17 -27.88
CA CYS A 17 -7.51 65.62 -26.62
C CYS A 17 -8.96 65.13 -26.66
N SER A 18 -9.19 63.96 -26.08
CA SER A 18 -10.40 63.67 -25.30
C SER A 18 -10.05 62.73 -24.15
N VAL A 19 -10.05 63.28 -22.95
CA VAL A 19 -10.04 62.53 -21.69
C VAL A 19 -11.35 61.73 -21.65
N ILE A 20 -11.25 60.40 -21.74
CA ILE A 20 -12.32 59.50 -21.30
C ILE A 20 -11.69 58.57 -20.27
N MET A 21 -11.86 58.95 -19.00
CA MET A 21 -11.75 58.01 -17.88
C MET A 21 -12.93 57.05 -17.95
N THR A 22 -12.68 55.82 -18.40
CA THR A 22 -13.55 54.68 -18.11
C THR A 22 -12.68 53.48 -17.72
N SER A 23 -12.49 53.36 -16.41
CA SER A 23 -12.67 52.15 -15.61
C SER A 23 -12.23 50.79 -16.17
N SER A 24 -11.39 50.16 -15.35
CA SER A 24 -11.33 48.73 -15.06
C SER A 24 -10.32 47.89 -15.84
N VAL A 25 -9.11 47.86 -15.25
CA VAL A 25 -8.22 46.70 -15.05
C VAL A 25 -8.56 45.44 -15.87
N ALA A 26 -7.79 45.21 -16.94
CA ALA A 26 -7.40 43.85 -17.30
C ALA A 26 -6.19 43.49 -16.42
N LEU A 27 -6.45 42.87 -15.27
CA LEU A 27 -5.42 42.08 -14.58
C LEU A 27 -5.68 40.62 -14.93
N ASP A 28 -4.93 40.13 -15.91
CA ASP A 28 -4.49 38.76 -15.91
C ASP A 28 -3.73 38.52 -14.60
N SER A 29 -4.26 37.65 -13.75
CA SER A 29 -3.51 37.09 -12.63
C SER A 29 -3.89 35.63 -12.44
N GLN A 30 -3.17 34.77 -13.17
CA GLN A 30 -2.74 33.48 -12.66
C GLN A 30 -2.04 33.67 -11.31
N ALA A 31 -2.62 33.14 -10.23
CA ALA A 31 -1.98 32.70 -9.00
C ALA A 31 -3.09 32.41 -7.98
N ALA A 32 -3.16 31.28 -7.29
CA ALA A 32 -2.34 30.11 -7.23
C ALA A 32 -3.28 28.98 -6.79
N SER A 33 -3.17 27.80 -7.41
CA SER A 33 -3.67 26.60 -6.76
C SER A 33 -2.80 26.43 -5.53
N GLN A 34 -3.27 26.91 -4.37
CA GLN A 34 -2.69 26.52 -3.10
C GLN A 34 -2.82 25.00 -3.07
N SER A 35 -1.71 24.30 -3.31
CA SER A 35 -1.62 22.88 -3.01
C SER A 35 -1.66 22.78 -1.49
N GLU A 36 -2.87 22.84 -0.94
CA GLU A 36 -3.14 22.51 0.44
C GLU A 36 -2.53 21.12 0.64
N GLN A 37 -1.47 21.04 1.44
CA GLN A 37 -0.82 19.75 1.65
C GLN A 37 -1.87 18.83 2.25
N PRO A 38 -2.09 17.65 1.65
CA PRO A 38 -3.16 16.78 2.08
C PRO A 38 -2.94 16.45 3.56
N ILE A 39 -3.97 16.67 4.38
CA ILE A 39 -3.93 16.36 5.81
C ILE A 39 -3.70 14.86 5.94
N LYS A 40 -2.68 14.48 6.72
CA LYS A 40 -2.34 13.08 6.98
C LYS A 40 -2.65 12.71 8.42
N TYR A 41 -3.11 11.48 8.59
CA TYR A 41 -3.42 10.88 9.89
C TYR A 41 -2.51 9.66 10.12
N GLU A 42 -2.26 9.39 11.40
CA GLU A 42 -1.40 8.30 11.82
C GLU A 42 -2.13 6.96 11.73
N LEU A 43 -1.49 5.98 11.06
CA LEU A 43 -1.80 4.56 11.19
C LEU A 43 -0.71 3.90 12.02
N LYS A 44 -1.10 3.38 13.20
CA LYS A 44 -0.21 2.63 14.09
C LYS A 44 -0.15 1.17 13.67
N LEU A 45 1.07 0.64 13.64
CA LEU A 45 1.35 -0.75 13.29
C LEU A 45 1.57 -1.54 14.58
N GLU A 46 0.70 -2.53 14.78
CA GLU A 46 0.71 -3.43 15.94
C GLU A 46 1.11 -4.82 15.49
N GLY A 47 2.40 -5.11 15.59
CA GLY A 47 3.00 -6.37 15.21
C GLY A 47 4.41 -6.16 14.73
N GLU A 48 5.12 -7.26 14.49
CA GLU A 48 6.57 -7.23 14.33
C GLU A 48 7.01 -7.75 12.96
N ASP A 49 8.29 -7.51 12.65
CA ASP A 49 8.99 -8.04 11.48
C ASP A 49 8.42 -7.67 10.11
N ILE A 50 7.58 -6.63 10.01
CA ILE A 50 7.11 -6.12 8.71
C ILE A 50 8.30 -5.50 7.96
N ARG A 51 8.59 -6.03 6.77
CA ARG A 51 9.58 -5.50 5.80
C ARG A 51 8.91 -4.69 4.70
N LEU A 52 7.76 -5.14 4.20
CA LEU A 52 6.99 -4.45 3.16
C LEU A 52 5.52 -4.44 3.56
N LEU A 53 4.89 -3.26 3.51
CA LEU A 53 3.46 -3.09 3.61
C LEU A 53 2.95 -2.41 2.34
N VAL A 54 2.03 -3.05 1.62
CA VAL A 54 1.36 -2.46 0.47
C VAL A 54 -0.11 -2.27 0.80
N LEU A 55 -0.52 -1.01 0.88
CA LEU A 55 -1.91 -0.60 1.08
C LEU A 55 -2.54 -0.21 -0.25
N GLN A 56 -3.83 -0.49 -0.39
CA GLN A 56 -4.62 -0.13 -1.57
C GLN A 56 -5.82 0.72 -1.15
N SER A 57 -5.99 1.88 -1.78
CA SER A 57 -7.18 2.71 -1.69
C SER A 57 -7.71 2.96 -3.10
N GLY A 58 -8.93 2.49 -3.39
CA GLY A 58 -9.45 2.46 -4.77
C GLY A 58 -8.49 1.72 -5.73
N ASN A 59 -7.99 2.46 -6.73
CA ASN A 59 -7.05 1.96 -7.73
C ASN A 59 -5.58 2.25 -7.41
N GLU A 60 -5.32 3.00 -6.34
CA GLU A 60 -3.97 3.42 -5.96
C GLU A 60 -3.37 2.44 -4.96
N LYS A 61 -2.07 2.19 -5.12
CA LYS A 61 -1.27 1.40 -4.19
C LYS A 61 -0.17 2.26 -3.59
N GLN A 62 -0.01 2.17 -2.28
CA GLN A 62 1.05 2.81 -1.54
C GLN A 62 1.92 1.74 -0.90
N THR A 63 3.23 1.82 -1.12
CA THR A 63 4.21 0.85 -0.65
C THR A 63 5.09 1.48 0.42
N PHE A 64 5.22 0.79 1.54
CA PHE A 64 6.06 1.20 2.65
C PHE A 64 7.09 0.10 2.91
N GLU A 65 8.37 0.43 2.68
CA GLU A 65 9.50 -0.41 3.05
C GLU A 65 9.92 -0.07 4.48
N GLU A 66 10.05 -1.11 5.31
CA GLU A 66 10.43 -1.00 6.73
C GLU A 66 9.64 0.10 7.49
N PRO A 67 8.30 0.02 7.53
CA PRO A 67 7.42 1.12 7.95
C PRO A 67 7.54 1.55 9.43
N GLY A 68 8.40 0.91 10.23
CA GLY A 68 8.54 1.21 11.64
C GLY A 68 7.28 0.88 12.44
N LYS A 69 6.91 1.77 13.38
CA LYS A 69 5.75 1.60 14.27
C LYS A 69 4.49 2.35 13.83
N SER A 70 4.64 3.32 12.93
CA SER A 70 3.51 4.07 12.38
C SER A 70 3.85 4.70 11.04
N ILE A 71 2.82 4.94 10.24
CA ILE A 71 2.90 5.61 8.94
C ILE A 71 1.84 6.70 8.84
N MET A 72 2.11 7.72 8.03
CA MET A 72 1.20 8.84 7.81
C MET A 72 0.47 8.66 6.48
N LEU A 73 -0.87 8.62 6.53
CA LEU A 73 -1.74 8.34 5.39
C LEU A 73 -2.77 9.45 5.23
N GLU A 74 -3.20 9.69 4.00
CA GLU A 74 -4.37 10.52 3.73
C GLU A 74 -5.65 9.86 4.26
N PRO A 75 -6.68 10.63 4.62
CA PRO A 75 -7.93 10.05 5.09
C PRO A 75 -8.56 9.15 4.03
N GLY A 76 -9.10 8.00 4.47
CA GLY A 76 -9.75 7.07 3.57
C GLY A 76 -9.77 5.64 4.07
N THR A 77 -10.32 4.76 3.24
CA THR A 77 -10.37 3.33 3.49
C THR A 77 -9.23 2.63 2.75
N TYR A 78 -8.44 1.85 3.47
CA TYR A 78 -7.32 1.11 2.94
C TYR A 78 -7.53 -0.40 3.10
N LYS A 79 -7.17 -1.16 2.08
CA LYS A 79 -7.06 -2.62 2.14
C LYS A 79 -5.60 -3.01 2.06
N ILE A 80 -5.23 -4.08 2.74
CA ILE A 80 -3.89 -4.65 2.59
C ILE A 80 -3.84 -5.41 1.27
N SER A 81 -2.91 -5.07 0.40
CA SER A 81 -2.66 -5.77 -0.86
C SER A 81 -1.59 -6.85 -0.68
N GLN A 82 -0.57 -6.52 0.11
CA GLN A 82 0.56 -7.40 0.39
C GLN A 82 1.22 -7.02 1.72
N LEU A 83 1.69 -8.04 2.42
CA LEU A 83 2.54 -7.93 3.61
C LEU A 83 3.72 -8.89 3.43
N LEU A 84 4.95 -8.38 3.52
CA LEU A 84 6.17 -9.19 3.51
C LEU A 84 6.88 -9.02 4.85
N LEU A 85 7.24 -10.13 5.48
CA LEU A 85 8.03 -10.12 6.69
C LEU A 85 9.53 -10.17 6.38
N LYS A 86 10.36 -9.74 7.33
CA LYS A 86 11.83 -9.80 7.26
C LYS A 86 12.35 -11.22 7.00
N SER A 87 11.62 -12.23 7.47
CA SER A 87 11.89 -13.66 7.22
C SER A 87 11.63 -14.11 5.76
N GLY A 88 11.06 -13.25 4.91
CA GLY A 88 10.65 -13.59 3.55
C GLY A 88 9.26 -14.24 3.46
N LEU A 89 8.56 -14.37 4.59
CA LEU A 89 7.19 -14.84 4.63
C LEU A 89 6.23 -13.77 4.11
N VAL A 90 5.28 -14.19 3.27
CA VAL A 90 4.36 -13.27 2.59
C VAL A 90 2.90 -13.60 2.88
N HIS A 91 2.13 -12.55 3.13
CA HIS A 91 0.68 -12.58 3.18
C HIS A 91 0.09 -11.87 1.96
N PHE A 92 -0.76 -12.60 1.23
CA PHE A 92 -1.52 -12.11 0.08
C PHE A 92 -3.00 -12.48 0.30
N PRO A 93 -3.89 -11.53 0.61
CA PRO A 93 -5.31 -11.81 0.82
C PRO A 93 -5.97 -12.52 -0.37
N SER A 94 -5.58 -12.15 -1.59
CA SER A 94 -6.15 -12.70 -2.84
C SER A 94 -5.82 -14.17 -3.10
N ARG A 95 -4.89 -14.77 -2.36
CA ARG A 95 -4.40 -16.13 -2.60
C ARG A 95 -4.68 -17.04 -1.40
N GLY A 96 -5.89 -16.95 -0.83
CA GLY A 96 -6.38 -17.85 0.22
C GLY A 96 -5.88 -17.55 1.63
N GLY A 97 -5.21 -16.41 1.86
CA GLY A 97 -4.90 -15.96 3.22
C GLY A 97 -6.16 -15.44 3.90
N THR A 98 -6.27 -15.61 5.22
CA THR A 98 -7.33 -14.95 6.00
C THR A 98 -7.26 -13.44 5.76
N PRO A 99 -8.28 -12.81 5.17
CA PRO A 99 -8.21 -11.40 4.83
C PRO A 99 -8.22 -10.58 6.11
N LEU A 100 -7.29 -9.65 6.21
CA LEU A 100 -7.37 -8.56 7.18
C LEU A 100 -8.45 -7.57 6.72
N GLY A 101 -9.23 -7.07 7.68
CA GLY A 101 -10.30 -6.11 7.41
C GLY A 101 -9.78 -4.80 6.81
N PRO A 102 -10.63 -4.01 6.15
CA PRO A 102 -10.27 -2.67 5.73
C PRO A 102 -9.94 -1.78 6.94
N ILE A 103 -8.98 -0.89 6.76
CA ILE A 103 -8.51 0.07 7.77
C ILE A 103 -9.11 1.42 7.42
N GLN A 104 -9.78 2.07 8.37
CA GLN A 104 -10.26 3.43 8.22
C GLN A 104 -9.25 4.40 8.84
N VAL A 105 -8.82 5.39 8.06
CA VAL A 105 -7.89 6.44 8.48
C VAL A 105 -8.62 7.77 8.39
N GLY A 106 -8.62 8.57 9.46
CA GLY A 106 -9.35 9.83 9.52
C GLY A 106 -9.14 10.58 10.83
N PRO A 107 -9.90 11.67 11.06
CA PRO A 107 -9.70 12.59 12.19
C PRO A 107 -10.17 12.08 13.55
N ASP A 108 -11.03 11.05 13.58
CA ASP A 108 -11.75 10.68 14.81
C ASP A 108 -10.84 9.98 15.83
N GLU A 109 -10.10 8.97 15.39
CA GLU A 109 -9.22 8.17 16.24
C GLU A 109 -8.00 7.64 15.48
N PRO A 110 -6.87 7.37 16.18
CA PRO A 110 -5.72 6.72 15.55
C PRO A 110 -6.15 5.38 14.96
N ALA A 111 -5.84 5.16 13.69
CA ALA A 111 -6.08 3.90 13.04
C ALA A 111 -5.04 2.87 13.51
N PHE A 112 -5.44 1.60 13.61
CA PHE A 112 -4.56 0.51 14.00
C PHE A 112 -4.56 -0.59 12.95
N LEU A 113 -3.36 -1.07 12.61
CA LEU A 113 -3.16 -2.29 11.83
C LEU A 113 -2.45 -3.31 12.70
N LYS A 114 -3.19 -4.33 13.14
CA LYS A 114 -2.60 -5.53 13.72
C LYS A 114 -2.17 -6.49 12.61
N ALA A 115 -0.87 -6.70 12.43
CA ALA A 115 -0.33 -7.63 11.44
C ALA A 115 1.15 -7.92 11.68
N GLY A 116 1.60 -9.10 11.25
CA GLY A 116 2.99 -9.52 11.32
C GLY A 116 3.24 -10.48 12.47
N GLY A 117 4.46 -10.42 13.00
CA GLY A 117 4.87 -11.21 14.14
C GLY A 117 4.19 -10.77 15.45
N PRO A 118 4.21 -11.63 16.49
CA PRO A 118 4.80 -12.98 16.50
C PRO A 118 3.99 -13.97 15.66
N LEU A 119 4.68 -14.95 15.07
CA LEU A 119 4.05 -15.98 14.25
C LEU A 119 3.77 -17.24 15.05
N GLU A 120 2.56 -17.76 14.93
CA GLU A 120 2.13 -19.03 15.48
C GLU A 120 2.13 -20.12 14.41
N GLN A 121 2.80 -21.23 14.71
CA GLN A 121 2.75 -22.44 13.89
C GLN A 121 1.51 -23.25 14.28
N ARG A 122 0.59 -23.46 13.33
CA ARG A 122 -0.63 -24.26 13.55
C ARG A 122 -0.65 -25.46 12.62
N ILE A 123 -0.95 -26.63 13.18
CA ILE A 123 -1.20 -27.85 12.41
C ILE A 123 -2.63 -28.28 12.67
N ILE A 124 -3.44 -28.34 11.63
CA ILE A 124 -4.80 -28.85 11.70
C ILE A 124 -4.77 -30.30 11.24
N VAL A 125 -5.11 -31.22 12.13
CA VAL A 125 -5.16 -32.65 11.83
C VAL A 125 -6.62 -33.08 11.69
N GLN A 126 -6.96 -33.72 10.58
CA GLN A 126 -8.28 -34.27 10.35
C GLN A 126 -8.19 -35.75 9.99
N ARG A 127 -9.06 -36.56 10.58
CA ARG A 127 -9.20 -37.98 10.23
C ARG A 127 -10.29 -38.13 9.17
N LYS A 128 -9.94 -38.74 8.05
CA LYS A 128 -10.86 -39.14 6.97
C LYS A 128 -10.75 -40.64 6.76
N GLY A 129 -11.59 -41.40 7.46
CA GLY A 129 -11.55 -42.86 7.47
C GLY A 129 -10.24 -43.39 8.06
N GLN A 130 -9.42 -44.02 7.22
CA GLN A 130 -8.09 -44.53 7.56
C GLN A 130 -6.96 -43.54 7.26
N LEU A 131 -7.27 -42.36 6.70
CA LEU A 131 -6.31 -41.33 6.38
C LEU A 131 -6.29 -40.24 7.46
N LEU A 132 -5.10 -39.72 7.74
CA LEU A 132 -4.91 -38.47 8.46
C LEU A 132 -4.43 -37.42 7.47
N THR A 133 -5.16 -36.30 7.37
CA THR A 133 -4.72 -35.13 6.62
C THR A 133 -4.21 -34.09 7.61
N MET A 134 -3.08 -33.46 7.28
CA MET A 134 -2.43 -32.47 8.13
C MET A 134 -2.20 -31.20 7.32
N ASP A 135 -2.78 -30.10 7.79
CA ASP A 135 -2.64 -28.79 7.16
C ASP A 135 -1.80 -27.88 8.05
N TYR A 136 -0.61 -27.51 7.57
CA TYR A 136 0.25 -26.55 8.25
C TYR A 136 -0.08 -25.11 7.87
N ARG A 137 -0.09 -24.22 8.86
CA ARG A 137 -0.32 -22.78 8.69
C ARG A 137 0.63 -21.98 9.57
N LEU A 138 1.12 -20.86 9.03
CA LEU A 138 1.76 -19.80 9.80
C LEU A 138 0.75 -18.67 9.97
N VAL A 139 0.46 -18.29 11.21
CA VAL A 139 -0.57 -17.33 11.53
C VAL A 139 0.05 -16.15 12.28
N GLY A 140 -0.25 -14.92 11.85
CA GLY A 140 0.24 -13.71 12.51
C GLY A 140 -0.65 -13.19 13.63
N ALA A 141 -0.28 -12.02 14.12
CA ALA A 141 -0.86 -11.37 15.30
C ALA A 141 -2.37 -11.09 15.19
N ALA A 142 -2.94 -11.01 13.97
CA ALA A 142 -4.36 -10.79 13.74
C ALA A 142 -5.05 -11.97 13.05
N GLY A 143 -4.43 -13.15 13.02
CA GLY A 143 -5.01 -14.36 12.41
C GLY A 143 -4.77 -14.49 10.91
N GLU A 144 -4.02 -13.56 10.32
CA GLU A 144 -3.64 -13.58 8.91
C GLU A 144 -2.63 -14.71 8.61
N GLY A 145 -2.82 -15.38 7.49
CA GLY A 145 -1.98 -16.51 7.09
C GLY A 145 -0.74 -16.06 6.30
N TYR A 146 0.43 -16.57 6.68
CA TYR A 146 1.69 -16.39 5.96
C TYR A 146 2.10 -17.67 5.23
N ARG A 147 2.82 -17.49 4.13
CA ARG A 147 3.46 -18.59 3.40
C ARG A 147 4.84 -18.18 2.91
N PHE A 148 5.66 -19.17 2.61
CA PHE A 148 6.87 -18.96 1.83
C PHE A 148 6.52 -18.78 0.35
N GLU A 149 7.26 -17.92 -0.35
CA GLU A 149 7.30 -17.98 -1.80
C GLU A 149 8.06 -19.24 -2.22
N ARG A 150 7.35 -20.36 -2.39
CA ARG A 150 7.73 -21.64 -3.04
C ARG A 150 9.07 -22.32 -2.67
N VAL A 151 9.90 -21.77 -1.77
CA VAL A 151 11.28 -22.26 -1.56
C VAL A 151 11.42 -23.10 -0.28
N HIS A 152 10.59 -22.89 0.74
CA HIS A 152 10.69 -23.60 2.01
C HIS A 152 9.45 -24.44 2.32
N ARG A 153 9.65 -25.73 2.57
CA ARG A 153 8.62 -26.69 2.99
C ARG A 153 8.92 -27.16 4.42
N PRO A 154 8.06 -26.84 5.40
CA PRO A 154 8.23 -27.33 6.75
C PRO A 154 8.24 -28.86 6.79
N ALA A 155 9.11 -29.43 7.62
CA ALA A 155 9.19 -30.86 7.85
C ALA A 155 8.35 -31.25 9.07
N PHE A 156 7.88 -32.49 9.09
CA PHE A 156 7.21 -33.08 10.24
C PHE A 156 7.71 -34.51 10.46
N THR A 157 7.61 -34.95 11.71
CA THR A 157 7.83 -36.33 12.14
C THR A 157 6.66 -36.76 13.02
N ILE A 158 6.13 -37.95 12.77
CA ILE A 158 5.03 -38.55 13.52
C ILE A 158 5.61 -39.68 14.38
N TYR A 159 5.29 -39.64 15.66
CA TYR A 159 5.66 -40.67 16.63
C TYR A 159 4.42 -41.40 17.15
N LYS A 160 4.59 -42.68 17.47
CA LYS A 160 3.67 -43.48 18.29
C LYS A 160 4.38 -43.89 19.57
N GLY A 161 4.08 -43.19 20.67
CA GLY A 161 4.95 -43.22 21.86
C GLY A 161 6.32 -42.69 21.47
N ASP A 162 7.37 -43.45 21.74
CA ASP A 162 8.76 -43.06 21.41
C ASP A 162 9.22 -43.55 20.03
N LYS A 163 8.38 -44.31 19.31
CA LYS A 163 8.73 -44.87 18.00
C LYS A 163 8.30 -43.92 16.89
N GLU A 164 9.26 -43.47 16.08
CA GLU A 164 8.97 -42.81 14.81
C GLU A 164 8.23 -43.76 13.87
N ILE A 165 7.12 -43.30 13.30
CA ILE A 165 6.30 -44.08 12.35
C ILE A 165 6.24 -43.46 10.95
N ALA A 166 6.53 -42.15 10.81
CA ALA A 166 6.62 -41.46 9.53
C ALA A 166 7.34 -40.12 9.67
N SER A 167 8.02 -39.67 8.62
CA SER A 167 8.58 -38.33 8.48
C SER A 167 8.44 -37.87 7.03
N ASP A 168 8.08 -36.60 6.81
CA ASP A 168 8.04 -36.00 5.48
C ASP A 168 8.05 -34.46 5.56
N LYS A 169 7.87 -33.78 4.42
CA LYS A 169 7.65 -32.34 4.32
C LYS A 169 6.24 -32.05 3.84
N PHE A 170 5.64 -30.97 4.36
CA PHE A 170 4.35 -30.50 3.86
C PHE A 170 4.45 -30.14 2.37
N GLN A 171 3.41 -30.49 1.61
CA GLN A 171 3.28 -30.05 0.23
C GLN A 171 2.97 -28.55 0.18
N PHE A 172 3.28 -27.91 -0.94
CA PHE A 172 2.82 -26.54 -1.16
C PHE A 172 1.30 -26.53 -1.32
N GLY A 173 0.65 -25.60 -0.63
CA GLY A 173 -0.76 -25.25 -0.84
C GLY A 173 -0.94 -24.26 -1.98
#